data_AF-A0A1M5P7L1-F1
#
_entry.id   AF-A0A1M5P7L1-F1
#
_cell.length_a   1.000
_cell.length_b   1.000
_cell.length_c   1.000
_cell.angle_alpha   90.00
_cell.angle_beta   90.00
_cell.angle_gamma   90.00
#
_symmetry.space_group_name_H-M   'P 1'
#
loop_
_entity.id
_entity.type
_entity.pdbx_description
1 polymer ?
#
loop_
_entity_poly.entity_id
_entity_poly.type
_entity_poly.pdbx_seq_one_letter_code
_entity_poly.pdbx_strand_id
1 'polypeptide(L)'
;MAVDITEHPQAPPISELQEFTLVPVGREEIEARRADGASLDEVNLRESRDDVYVELDPDPTERGPHDDIGTALYRLVQLFGTPNVPGYDAGDDLSERDDTTFKYLFRLVNGADEEDRTLPDEWLVTAYDWHTELGVGVAGWDDETDPTTYEGAVELVSMALVTNVVTEPVQCVYKDKWY
;
A
#
# COMPACT_ATOMS: atom_id res chain seq x y z
N MET A 1 -15.75 -7.70 -16.23
CA MET A 1 -16.17 -8.22 -14.91
C MET A 1 -14.95 -8.04 -14.05
N ALA A 2 -15.07 -7.28 -12.96
CA ALA A 2 -13.92 -7.06 -12.09
C ALA A 2 -13.48 -8.41 -11.49
N VAL A 3 -12.18 -8.59 -11.33
CA VAL A 3 -11.59 -9.79 -10.72
C VAL A 3 -10.75 -9.40 -9.51
N ASP A 4 -10.56 -10.34 -8.59
CA ASP A 4 -9.66 -10.11 -7.45
C ASP A 4 -8.23 -9.90 -7.94
N ILE A 5 -7.47 -9.02 -7.28
CA ILE A 5 -6.08 -8.69 -7.65
C ILE A 5 -5.17 -9.93 -7.70
N THR A 6 -5.42 -10.93 -6.84
CA THR A 6 -4.64 -12.18 -6.81
C THR A 6 -4.90 -13.08 -8.01
N GLU A 7 -6.02 -12.89 -8.70
CA GLU A 7 -6.43 -13.62 -9.89
C GLU A 7 -6.32 -12.78 -11.18
N HIS A 8 -5.95 -11.50 -11.08
CA HIS A 8 -5.93 -10.60 -12.22
C HIS A 8 -4.85 -10.99 -13.23
N PRO A 9 -5.18 -11.18 -14.52
CA PRO A 9 -4.26 -11.76 -15.51
C PRO A 9 -3.04 -10.89 -15.85
N GLN A 10 -3.11 -9.59 -15.51
CA GLN A 10 -2.00 -8.65 -15.68
C GLN A 10 -1.34 -8.28 -14.35
N ALA A 11 -1.83 -8.79 -13.20
CA ALA A 11 -1.12 -8.59 -11.95
C ALA A 11 0.15 -9.45 -11.94
N PRO A 12 1.26 -8.94 -11.40
CA PRO A 12 2.50 -9.70 -11.31
C PRO A 12 2.31 -10.93 -10.40
N PRO A 13 2.87 -12.10 -10.75
CA PRO A 13 2.91 -13.23 -9.85
C PRO A 13 3.76 -12.92 -8.61
N ILE A 14 3.49 -13.62 -7.50
CA ILE A 14 4.20 -13.43 -6.21
C ILE A 14 5.72 -13.52 -6.35
N SER A 15 6.23 -14.36 -7.26
CA SER A 15 7.68 -14.46 -7.51
C SER A 15 8.30 -13.16 -8.03
N GLU A 16 7.58 -12.40 -8.84
CA GLU A 16 8.02 -11.11 -9.37
C GLU A 16 7.87 -9.99 -8.32
N LEU A 17 6.90 -10.12 -7.41
CA LEU A 17 6.75 -9.16 -6.31
C LEU A 17 7.97 -9.10 -5.38
N GLN A 18 8.82 -10.14 -5.36
CA GLN A 18 10.05 -10.18 -4.55
C GLN A 18 11.11 -9.17 -4.99
N GLU A 19 10.99 -8.63 -6.21
CA GLU A 19 11.89 -7.59 -6.71
C GLU A 19 11.56 -6.21 -6.13
N PHE A 20 10.39 -6.05 -5.51
CA PHE A 20 9.95 -4.78 -4.94
C PHE A 20 10.14 -4.75 -3.43
N THR A 21 10.60 -3.62 -2.91
CA THR A 21 10.72 -3.38 -1.47
C THR A 21 9.78 -2.25 -1.07
N LEU A 22 8.93 -2.52 -0.08
CA LEU A 22 8.07 -1.51 0.53
C LEU A 22 8.78 -0.87 1.73
N VAL A 23 9.07 0.43 1.64
CA VAL A 23 9.78 1.19 2.69
C VAL A 23 8.85 2.27 3.24
N PRO A 24 8.56 2.30 4.56
CA PRO A 24 7.75 3.38 5.13
C PRO A 24 8.46 4.73 4.99
N VAL A 25 7.76 5.73 4.48
CA VAL A 25 8.27 7.11 4.43
C VAL A 25 8.34 7.65 5.86
N GLY A 26 9.45 8.29 6.22
CA GLY A 26 9.62 8.81 7.59
C GLY A 26 8.58 9.88 7.90
N ARG A 27 8.00 9.87 9.11
CA ARG A 27 7.05 10.92 9.52
C ARG A 27 7.68 12.32 9.41
N GLU A 28 8.93 12.45 9.84
CA GLU A 28 9.69 13.71 9.76
C GLU A 28 9.83 14.21 8.31
N GLU A 29 9.95 13.29 7.34
CA GLU A 29 10.01 13.63 5.91
C GLU A 29 8.66 14.17 5.43
N ILE A 30 7.56 13.51 5.79
CA ILE A 30 6.19 13.95 5.43
C ILE A 30 5.88 15.33 6.03
N GLU A 31 6.22 15.54 7.30
CA GLU A 31 6.02 16.82 7.97
C GLU A 31 6.88 17.93 7.37
N ALA A 32 8.14 17.64 7.00
CA ALA A 32 9.02 18.59 6.34
C ALA A 32 8.47 19.01 4.96
N ARG A 33 8.04 18.06 4.13
CA ARG A 33 7.41 18.34 2.82
C ARG A 33 6.19 19.23 2.96
N ARG A 34 5.29 18.92 3.90
CA ARG A 34 4.11 19.74 4.19
C ARG A 34 4.48 21.15 4.69
N ALA A 35 5.53 21.27 5.52
CA ALA A 35 6.01 22.56 6.00
C ALA A 35 6.60 23.43 4.87
N ASP A 36 7.22 22.79 3.87
CA ASP A 36 7.73 23.45 2.66
C ASP A 36 6.61 23.83 1.66
N GLY A 37 5.37 23.43 1.95
CA GLY A 37 4.18 23.77 1.17
C GLY A 37 3.79 22.74 0.11
N ALA A 38 4.51 21.62 0.02
CA ALA A 38 4.14 20.51 -0.87
C ALA A 38 2.88 19.81 -0.34
N SER A 39 2.02 19.41 -1.27
CA SER A 39 0.82 18.63 -0.99
C SER A 39 0.93 17.23 -1.58
N LEU A 40 0.37 16.25 -0.88
CA LEU A 40 0.39 14.85 -1.32
C LEU A 40 -0.90 14.58 -2.10
N ASP A 41 -0.76 14.38 -3.41
CA ASP A 41 -1.84 13.94 -4.27
C ASP A 41 -1.91 12.41 -4.28
N GLU A 42 -3.12 11.87 -4.35
CA GLU A 42 -3.39 10.43 -4.31
C GLU A 42 -4.45 10.04 -5.34
N VAL A 43 -4.19 8.96 -6.07
CA VAL A 43 -5.17 8.27 -6.91
C VAL A 43 -5.63 7.02 -6.18
N ASN A 44 -6.89 6.98 -5.76
CA ASN A 44 -7.51 5.80 -5.15
C ASN A 44 -7.74 4.73 -6.22
N LEU A 45 -6.99 3.63 -6.16
CA LEU A 45 -7.04 2.57 -7.17
C LEU A 45 -8.34 1.77 -7.15
N ARG A 46 -9.07 1.78 -6.03
CA ARG A 46 -10.38 1.13 -5.92
C ARG A 46 -11.46 1.93 -6.64
N GLU A 47 -11.32 3.24 -6.72
CA GLU A 47 -12.25 4.12 -7.45
C GLU A 47 -11.84 4.33 -8.91
N SER A 48 -10.54 4.38 -9.19
CA SER A 48 -10.03 4.65 -10.54
C SER A 48 -10.12 3.43 -11.47
N ARG A 49 -10.15 2.21 -10.92
CA ARG A 49 -10.20 0.96 -11.70
C ARG A 49 -11.53 0.24 -11.54
N ASP A 50 -12.09 -0.19 -12.67
CA ASP A 50 -13.34 -0.97 -12.75
C ASP A 50 -13.11 -2.46 -13.05
N ASP A 51 -11.86 -2.84 -13.31
CA ASP A 51 -11.43 -4.17 -13.73
C ASP A 51 -10.86 -5.04 -12.60
N VAL A 52 -10.50 -4.45 -11.46
CA VAL A 52 -9.84 -5.13 -10.35
C VAL A 52 -10.33 -4.65 -8.98
N TYR A 53 -10.40 -5.56 -8.02
CA TYR A 53 -10.66 -5.24 -6.62
C TYR A 53 -9.71 -6.01 -5.69
N VAL A 54 -9.70 -5.63 -4.41
CA VAL A 54 -9.03 -6.39 -3.36
C VAL A 54 -10.09 -6.96 -2.45
N GLU A 55 -10.13 -8.28 -2.31
CA GLU A 55 -10.87 -9.00 -1.27
C GLU A 55 -9.89 -9.60 -0.27
N LEU A 56 -10.11 -9.30 1.02
CA LEU A 56 -9.37 -9.93 2.11
C LEU A 56 -10.13 -11.19 2.51
N ASP A 57 -9.72 -12.34 1.99
CA ASP A 57 -10.41 -13.61 2.27
C ASP A 57 -10.28 -13.95 3.77
N PRO A 58 -11.37 -14.01 4.55
CA PRO A 58 -11.31 -14.41 5.93
C PRO A 58 -10.98 -15.90 6.06
N ASP A 59 -10.51 -16.32 7.24
CA ASP A 59 -10.33 -17.73 7.57
C ASP A 59 -11.60 -18.55 7.21
N PRO A 60 -11.47 -19.72 6.54
CA PRO A 60 -12.57 -20.53 6.00
C PRO A 60 -13.53 -21.13 7.05
N THR A 61 -13.40 -20.77 8.34
CA THR A 61 -14.21 -21.31 9.43
C THR A 61 -15.06 -20.31 10.23
N GLU A 62 -14.99 -19.00 9.98
CA GLU A 62 -15.77 -18.00 10.75
C GLU A 62 -16.72 -17.13 9.92
N ARG A 63 -17.86 -16.78 10.55
CA ARG A 63 -18.86 -15.84 10.01
C ARG A 63 -18.52 -14.41 10.47
N GLY A 64 -17.99 -13.61 9.54
CA GLY A 64 -17.97 -12.14 9.57
C GLY A 64 -18.24 -11.59 8.15
N PRO A 65 -18.66 -10.33 7.98
CA PRO A 65 -18.71 -9.70 6.66
C PRO A 65 -17.31 -9.65 6.03
N HIS A 66 -17.26 -9.57 4.70
CA HIS A 66 -16.09 -9.70 3.81
C HIS A 66 -15.03 -8.57 3.95
N ASP A 67 -14.97 -7.90 5.11
CA ASP A 67 -14.35 -6.60 5.35
C ASP A 67 -13.31 -6.68 6.50
N ASP A 68 -12.29 -7.55 6.37
CA ASP A 68 -11.28 -7.75 7.42
C ASP A 68 -10.12 -6.74 7.39
N ILE A 69 -10.47 -5.45 7.29
CA ILE A 69 -9.49 -4.35 7.34
C ILE A 69 -8.76 -4.28 8.68
N GLY A 70 -9.36 -4.84 9.75
CA GLY A 70 -8.75 -4.93 11.07
C GLY A 70 -7.51 -5.84 11.06
N THR A 71 -7.58 -7.00 10.41
CA THR A 71 -6.41 -7.87 10.22
C THR A 71 -5.35 -7.18 9.36
N ALA A 72 -5.74 -6.50 8.28
CA ALA A 72 -4.78 -5.76 7.45
C ALA A 72 -4.05 -4.66 8.24
N LEU A 73 -4.78 -3.86 9.02
CA LEU A 73 -4.20 -2.87 9.93
C LEU A 73 -3.25 -3.51 10.93
N TYR A 74 -3.67 -4.61 11.56
CA TYR A 74 -2.84 -5.33 12.51
C TYR A 74 -1.52 -5.79 11.88
N ARG A 75 -1.54 -6.26 10.63
CA ARG A 75 -0.34 -6.64 9.88
C ARG A 75 0.57 -5.47 9.55
N LEU A 76 0.00 -4.36 9.08
CA LEU A 76 0.77 -3.14 8.84
C LEU A 76 1.46 -2.65 10.12
N VAL A 77 0.75 -2.70 11.25
CA VAL A 77 1.32 -2.35 12.57
C VAL A 77 2.45 -3.29 12.99
N GLN A 78 2.31 -4.60 12.78
CA GLN A 78 3.36 -5.57 13.09
C GLN A 78 4.64 -5.33 12.28
N LEU A 79 4.51 -4.96 11.01
CA LEU A 79 5.64 -4.82 10.08
C LEU A 79 6.29 -3.45 10.14
N PHE A 80 5.50 -2.39 10.26
CA PHE A 80 5.95 -1.01 10.05
C PHE A 80 5.71 -0.10 11.26
N GLY A 81 5.06 -0.59 12.31
CA GLY A 81 4.66 0.23 13.46
C GLY A 81 3.39 1.04 13.18
N THR A 82 3.13 2.10 13.95
CA THR A 82 1.91 2.91 13.81
C THR A 82 1.81 3.63 12.46
N PRO A 83 0.60 4.01 12.00
CA PRO A 83 0.42 4.82 10.80
C PRO A 83 1.37 6.03 10.79
N ASN A 84 2.06 6.25 9.67
CA ASN A 84 3.13 7.25 9.56
C ASN A 84 2.66 8.59 8.97
N VAL A 85 1.43 8.68 8.42
CA VAL A 85 0.88 9.92 7.90
C VAL A 85 0.31 10.78 9.04
N PRO A 86 0.77 12.04 9.22
CA PRO A 86 0.27 12.91 10.28
C PRO A 86 -1.23 13.18 10.15
N GLY A 87 -1.93 13.10 11.29
CA GLY A 87 -3.39 13.23 11.37
C GLY A 87 -4.13 11.89 11.32
N TYR A 88 -3.40 10.77 11.24
CA TYR A 88 -3.91 9.40 11.36
C TYR A 88 -3.34 8.68 12.59
N ASP A 89 -2.89 9.42 13.60
CA ASP A 89 -2.31 8.82 14.80
C ASP A 89 -3.35 8.07 15.61
N ALA A 90 -2.91 7.02 16.31
CA ALA A 90 -3.78 6.27 17.20
C ALA A 90 -4.18 7.15 18.40
N GLY A 91 -5.48 7.40 18.54
CA GLY A 91 -6.04 8.24 19.61
C GLY A 91 -6.16 9.73 19.27
N ASP A 92 -5.87 10.12 18.03
CA ASP A 92 -6.22 11.44 17.51
C ASP A 92 -7.74 11.64 17.44
N ASP A 93 -8.15 12.90 17.35
CA ASP A 93 -9.54 13.25 17.09
C ASP A 93 -9.98 12.71 15.72
N LEU A 94 -11.06 11.95 15.72
CA LEU A 94 -11.63 11.32 14.53
C LEU A 94 -12.80 12.13 13.96
N SER A 95 -13.21 13.23 14.62
CA SER A 95 -14.44 13.94 14.26
C SER A 95 -14.46 14.52 12.85
N GLU A 96 -13.29 14.76 12.25
CA GLU A 96 -13.14 15.29 10.90
C GLU A 96 -12.83 14.19 9.86
N ARG A 97 -12.78 12.91 10.27
CA ARG A 97 -12.51 11.79 9.37
C ARG A 97 -13.84 11.21 8.87
N ASP A 98 -14.10 11.36 7.58
CA ASP A 98 -15.34 10.86 6.97
C ASP A 98 -15.28 9.35 6.67
N ASP A 99 -14.18 8.88 6.07
CA ASP A 99 -14.11 7.50 5.53
C ASP A 99 -12.83 6.70 5.86
N THR A 100 -11.78 7.36 6.36
CA THR A 100 -10.47 6.74 6.60
C THR A 100 -10.02 6.98 8.04
N THR A 101 -9.70 5.92 8.77
CA THR A 101 -9.24 5.91 10.15
C THR A 101 -7.74 5.70 10.29
N PHE A 102 -7.05 5.12 9.31
CA PHE A 102 -5.59 5.04 9.27
C PHE A 102 -5.06 5.22 7.85
N LYS A 103 -3.84 5.75 7.73
CA LYS A 103 -3.15 5.82 6.45
C LYS A 103 -1.64 5.64 6.63
N TYR A 104 -1.08 4.77 5.82
CA TYR A 104 0.34 4.61 5.64
C TYR A 104 0.77 5.20 4.30
N LEU A 105 1.96 5.79 4.28
CA LEU A 105 2.66 6.20 3.06
C LEU A 105 3.96 5.40 2.94
N PHE A 106 4.12 4.71 1.83
CA PHE A 106 5.27 3.91 1.51
C PHE A 106 5.97 4.44 0.26
N ARG A 107 7.29 4.30 0.23
CA ARG A 107 8.10 4.33 -0.99
C ARG A 107 8.29 2.88 -1.43
N LEU A 108 7.80 2.57 -2.62
CA LEU A 108 7.98 1.28 -3.25
C LEU A 108 9.21 1.38 -4.15
N VAL A 109 10.23 0.58 -3.86
CA VAL A 109 11.53 0.58 -4.55
C VAL A 109 11.63 -0.64 -5.45
N ASN A 110 11.92 -0.42 -6.73
CA ASN A 110 12.13 -1.46 -7.72
C ASN A 110 13.59 -1.92 -7.73
N GLY A 111 13.81 -3.16 -7.28
CA GLY A 111 15.12 -3.80 -7.19
C GLY A 111 15.57 -4.52 -8.45
N ALA A 112 14.79 -4.52 -9.54
CA ALA A 112 15.19 -5.12 -10.81
C ALA A 112 16.44 -4.45 -11.38
N ASP A 113 17.27 -5.21 -12.10
CA ASP A 113 18.45 -4.69 -12.79
C ASP A 113 18.05 -3.63 -13.84
N GLU A 114 18.87 -2.59 -14.03
CA GLU A 114 18.56 -1.45 -14.91
C GLU A 114 18.27 -1.88 -16.37
N GLU A 115 18.89 -2.96 -16.83
CA GLU A 115 18.72 -3.48 -18.20
C GLU A 115 17.37 -4.21 -18.40
N ASP A 116 16.80 -4.78 -17.34
CA ASP A 116 15.55 -5.55 -17.37
C ASP A 116 14.34 -4.76 -16.80
N ARG A 117 14.61 -3.56 -16.26
CA ARG A 117 13.62 -2.72 -15.59
C ARG A 117 12.62 -2.12 -16.58
N THR A 118 11.34 -2.46 -16.40
CA THR A 118 10.21 -1.94 -17.21
C THR A 118 9.31 -0.97 -16.45
N LEU A 119 9.46 -0.88 -15.13
CA LEU A 119 8.71 0.00 -14.24
C LEU A 119 9.64 1.07 -13.63
N PRO A 120 9.10 2.16 -13.07
CA PRO A 120 9.89 3.19 -12.41
C PRO A 120 10.82 2.63 -11.32
N ASP A 121 11.90 3.36 -11.03
CA ASP A 121 12.88 3.00 -9.98
C ASP A 121 12.24 3.01 -8.60
N GLU A 122 11.38 4.01 -8.36
CA GLU A 122 10.56 4.11 -7.17
C GLU A 122 9.30 4.93 -7.45
N TRP A 123 8.27 4.71 -6.63
CA TRP A 123 7.07 5.54 -6.58
C TRP A 123 6.45 5.47 -5.18
N LEU A 124 5.51 6.38 -4.90
CA LEU A 124 4.81 6.40 -3.61
C LEU A 124 3.49 5.62 -3.69
N VAL A 125 3.21 4.86 -2.64
CA VAL A 125 1.99 4.06 -2.48
C VAL A 125 1.40 4.33 -1.11
N THR A 126 0.08 4.48 -1.05
CA THR A 126 -0.65 4.56 0.23
C THR A 126 -1.42 3.29 0.49
N ALA A 127 -1.49 2.91 1.78
CA ALA A 127 -2.34 1.84 2.28
C ALA A 127 -3.20 2.39 3.41
N TYR A 128 -4.51 2.26 3.30
CA TYR A 128 -5.47 2.89 4.21
C TYR A 128 -6.76 2.07 4.29
N ASP A 129 -7.62 2.39 5.25
CA ASP A 129 -8.98 1.89 5.23
C ASP A 129 -9.88 2.75 4.35
N TRP A 130 -10.64 2.08 3.50
CA TRP A 130 -11.61 2.67 2.61
C TRP A 130 -12.95 1.99 2.81
N HIS A 131 -13.91 2.66 3.46
CA HIS A 131 -15.22 2.09 3.79
C HIS A 131 -15.15 0.67 4.41
N THR A 132 -14.24 0.46 5.36
CA THR A 132 -13.95 -0.85 6.00
C THR A 132 -13.27 -1.90 5.13
N GLU A 133 -12.81 -1.53 3.94
CA GLU A 133 -12.04 -2.37 3.02
C GLU A 133 -10.59 -1.87 2.90
N LEU A 134 -9.70 -2.68 2.31
CA LEU A 134 -8.33 -2.24 2.03
C LEU A 134 -8.31 -1.26 0.86
N GLY A 135 -7.95 -0.01 1.16
CA GLY A 135 -7.63 1.03 0.19
C GLY A 135 -6.14 0.97 -0.17
N VAL A 136 -5.86 0.99 -1.48
CA VAL A 136 -4.52 1.17 -2.02
C VAL A 136 -4.54 2.35 -2.97
N GLY A 137 -3.60 3.28 -2.80
CA GLY A 137 -3.46 4.44 -3.68
C GLY A 137 -2.05 4.53 -4.26
N VAL A 138 -1.94 5.10 -5.45
CA VAL A 138 -0.66 5.63 -5.93
C VAL A 138 -0.62 7.11 -5.59
N ALA A 139 0.50 7.57 -5.04
CA ALA A 139 0.64 8.93 -4.54
C ALA A 139 1.83 9.64 -5.19
N GLY A 140 1.81 10.97 -5.10
CA GLY A 140 2.88 11.83 -5.58
C GLY A 140 2.84 13.17 -4.85
N TRP A 141 4.01 13.76 -4.66
CA TRP A 141 4.07 15.15 -4.21
C TRP A 141 3.80 16.06 -5.40
N ASP A 142 2.91 17.04 -5.23
CA ASP A 142 2.45 17.97 -6.28
C ASP A 142 3.60 18.72 -6.99
N ASP A 143 4.72 18.89 -6.31
CA ASP A 143 5.93 19.53 -6.80
C ASP A 143 6.91 18.61 -7.54
N GLU A 144 6.72 17.29 -7.48
CA GLU A 144 7.63 16.29 -8.04
C GLU A 144 6.99 15.39 -9.09
N THR A 145 5.83 14.81 -8.79
CA THR A 145 5.25 13.76 -9.63
C THR A 145 3.73 13.77 -9.52
N ASP A 146 3.08 13.85 -10.68
CA ASP A 146 1.63 13.67 -10.79
C ASP A 146 1.29 12.17 -10.75
N PRO A 147 0.60 11.69 -9.70
CA PRO A 147 0.30 10.27 -9.56
C PRO A 147 -0.63 9.73 -10.65
N THR A 148 -1.37 10.59 -11.35
CA THR A 148 -2.23 10.17 -12.47
C THR A 148 -1.43 9.70 -13.69
N THR A 149 -0.12 9.96 -13.72
CA THR A 149 0.77 9.46 -14.77
C THR A 149 1.15 8.00 -14.59
N TYR A 150 0.96 7.45 -13.38
CA TYR A 150 1.14 6.04 -13.08
C TYR A 150 -0.13 5.28 -13.43
N GLU A 151 -0.11 4.58 -14.57
CA GLU A 151 -1.25 3.79 -15.05
C GLU A 151 -0.86 2.32 -15.23
N GLY A 152 -1.85 1.44 -15.22
CA GLY A 152 -1.70 0.07 -15.71
C GLY A 152 -0.86 -0.79 -14.77
N ALA A 153 0.39 -1.07 -15.15
CA ALA A 153 1.25 -2.02 -14.43
C ALA A 153 1.68 -1.49 -13.05
N VAL A 154 1.94 -0.19 -12.92
CA VAL A 154 2.31 0.42 -11.62
C VAL A 154 1.17 0.27 -10.61
N GLU A 155 -0.06 0.53 -11.03
CA GLU A 155 -1.26 0.38 -10.20
C GLU A 155 -1.45 -1.08 -9.77
N LEU A 156 -1.36 -2.03 -10.71
CA LEU A 156 -1.53 -3.45 -10.42
C LEU A 156 -0.43 -4.00 -9.50
N VAL A 157 0.83 -3.60 -9.69
CA VAL A 157 1.94 -3.96 -8.79
C VAL A 157 1.71 -3.39 -7.40
N SER A 158 1.25 -2.14 -7.30
CA SER A 158 0.97 -1.49 -6.02
C SER A 158 -0.14 -2.22 -5.26
N MET A 159 -1.25 -2.54 -5.94
CA MET A 159 -2.36 -3.30 -5.34
C MET A 159 -1.91 -4.71 -4.94
N ALA A 160 -1.21 -5.43 -5.82
CA ALA A 160 -0.79 -6.79 -5.57
C ALA A 160 0.22 -6.87 -4.42
N LEU A 161 1.22 -5.97 -4.38
CA LEU A 161 2.22 -5.94 -3.33
C LEU A 161 1.62 -5.60 -1.97
N VAL A 162 0.80 -4.54 -1.88
CA VAL A 162 0.18 -4.14 -0.61
C VAL A 162 -0.75 -5.24 -0.10
N THR A 163 -1.55 -5.85 -0.99
CA THR A 163 -2.41 -6.99 -0.65
C THR A 163 -1.56 -8.13 -0.10
N ASN A 164 -0.50 -8.54 -0.81
CA ASN A 164 0.40 -9.60 -0.39
C ASN A 164 1.02 -9.34 1.00
N VAL A 165 1.46 -8.11 1.25
CA VAL A 165 2.06 -7.69 2.53
C VAL A 165 1.09 -7.87 3.71
N VAL A 166 -0.21 -7.66 3.49
CA VAL A 166 -1.21 -7.74 4.55
C VAL A 166 -1.91 -9.11 4.64
N THR A 167 -1.85 -9.94 3.61
CA THR A 167 -2.48 -11.27 3.60
C THR A 167 -1.49 -12.42 3.81
N GLU A 168 -0.27 -12.33 3.29
CA GLU A 168 0.66 -13.45 3.33
C GLU A 168 1.42 -13.56 4.66
N PRO A 169 1.73 -14.80 5.11
CA PRO A 169 2.58 -15.00 6.27
C PRO A 169 4.02 -14.57 5.97
N VAL A 170 4.53 -13.69 6.82
CA VAL A 170 5.91 -13.22 6.76
C VAL A 170 6.85 -14.38 7.08
N GLN A 171 7.68 -14.78 6.11
CA GLN A 171 8.77 -15.71 6.38
C GLN A 171 9.93 -14.95 7.04
N CYS A 172 10.07 -15.10 8.36
CA CYS A 172 11.24 -14.59 9.06
C CYS A 172 12.48 -15.41 8.68
N VAL A 173 13.27 -14.94 7.72
CA VAL A 173 14.59 -15.50 7.45
C VAL A 173 15.53 -15.01 8.56
N TYR A 174 15.99 -15.92 9.40
CA TYR A 174 16.99 -15.60 10.42
C TYR A 174 18.26 -15.14 9.69
N LYS A 175 18.69 -13.89 9.90
CA LYS A 175 20.00 -13.45 9.41
C LYS A 175 21.05 -14.28 10.12
N ASP A 176 21.77 -15.13 9.38
CA ASP A 176 22.88 -15.93 9.93
C ASP A 176 23.85 -14.98 10.66
N LYS A 177 23.85 -15.07 12.00
CA LYS A 177 24.82 -14.37 12.83
C LYS A 177 26.14 -15.11 12.69
N TRP A 178 27.04 -14.56 11.89
CA TRP A 178 28.45 -14.94 11.90
C TRP A 178 29.02 -14.60 13.29
N TYR A 179 29.46 -15.63 14.04
CA TYR A 179 30.24 -15.51 15.27
C TYR A 179 31.74 -15.53 14.95
#